data_AF-A0A1V3X7E1-F1
#
_entry.id   AF-A0A1V3X7E1-F1
#
_cell.length_a   1.000
_cell.length_b   1.000
_cell.length_c   1.000
_cell.angle_alpha   90.00
_cell.angle_beta   90.00
_cell.angle_gamma   90.00
#
_symmetry.space_group_name_H-M   'P 1'
#
loop_
_entity.id
_entity.type
_entity.pdbx_description
1 polymer ?
#
loop_
_entity_poly.entity_id
_entity_poly.type
_entity_poly.pdbx_seq_one_letter_code
_entity_poly.pdbx_strand_id
1 'polypeptide(L)'
;MTLTHLHERVPAAERIAVRCVDSDVHPVPRRGEITQYIPEPWRSKYFLDHKVGELIYYDAPDYAHSFAMRVDTFPPDGEFPGSDPDMAFRQLIMEAGSDIAILEPGGRTPRLPEAHQAYSTALNHWQANHWLDSHNNWHQRWRGSICAAVEDPRGRPGDRGVGRAPLHGAGADQGRAAAVMGSPDVQPHLGGRDQARHHRELSPVA
;
A
#
# COMPACT_ATOMS: atom_id res chain seq x y z
N MET A 1 39.11 3.80 -34.31
CA MET A 1 39.41 3.82 -32.86
C MET A 1 38.28 3.08 -32.16
N THR A 2 38.59 2.00 -31.45
CA THR A 2 37.58 1.15 -30.80
C THR A 2 37.63 1.44 -29.30
N LEU A 3 36.55 1.99 -28.76
CA LEU A 3 36.41 2.29 -27.34
C LEU A 3 36.02 1.01 -26.60
N THR A 4 36.93 0.48 -25.79
CA THR A 4 36.66 -0.67 -24.92
C THR A 4 35.87 -0.17 -23.70
N HIS A 5 34.57 -0.44 -23.65
CA HIS A 5 33.76 -0.23 -22.46
C HIS A 5 34.16 -1.25 -21.39
N LEU A 6 34.88 -0.80 -20.36
CA LEU A 6 35.07 -1.56 -19.13
C LEU A 6 33.76 -1.45 -18.33
N HIS A 7 32.94 -2.50 -18.37
CA HIS A 7 31.81 -2.63 -17.44
C HIS A 7 32.35 -3.18 -16.12
N GLU A 8 32.30 -2.37 -15.07
CA GLU A 8 32.65 -2.81 -13.72
C GLU A 8 31.69 -3.91 -13.28
N ARG A 9 32.23 -5.04 -12.83
CA ARG A 9 31.44 -6.21 -12.45
C ARG A 9 30.89 -6.00 -11.03
N VAL A 10 29.66 -5.55 -10.92
CA VAL A 10 28.97 -5.44 -9.62
C VAL A 10 28.73 -6.85 -9.06
N PRO A 11 29.20 -7.18 -7.85
CA PRO A 11 28.92 -8.45 -7.21
C PRO A 11 27.40 -8.63 -7.05
N ALA A 12 26.91 -9.86 -7.26
CA ALA A 12 25.51 -10.16 -7.01
C ALA A 12 25.20 -9.93 -5.53
N ALA A 13 24.10 -9.22 -5.24
CA ALA A 13 23.65 -8.98 -3.88
C ALA A 13 23.43 -10.32 -3.14
N GLU A 14 23.88 -10.38 -1.89
CA GLU A 14 23.65 -11.52 -1.01
C GLU A 14 22.13 -11.76 -0.87
N ARG A 15 21.70 -13.00 -1.12
CA ARG A 15 20.30 -13.38 -0.99
C ARG A 15 20.06 -13.93 0.41
N ILE A 16 19.22 -13.24 1.17
CA ILE A 16 18.78 -13.69 2.49
C ILE A 16 17.52 -14.55 2.31
N ALA A 17 17.50 -15.73 2.94
CA ALA A 17 16.32 -16.59 2.93
C ALA A 17 15.18 -15.90 3.71
N VAL A 18 14.01 -15.76 3.06
CA VAL A 18 12.76 -15.29 3.68
C VAL A 18 11.94 -16.52 4.06
N ARG A 19 11.58 -16.68 5.33
CA ARG A 19 10.82 -17.84 5.83
C ARG A 19 9.34 -17.52 5.96
N CYS A 20 9.02 -16.33 6.48
CA CYS A 20 7.65 -15.89 6.70
C CYS A 20 7.41 -14.50 6.08
N VAL A 21 6.39 -14.40 5.23
CA VAL A 21 5.87 -13.14 4.72
C VAL A 21 4.47 -12.95 5.30
N ASP A 22 4.29 -11.91 6.09
CA ASP A 22 2.94 -11.45 6.45
C ASP A 22 2.40 -10.61 5.30
N SER A 23 1.34 -11.08 4.66
CA SER A 23 0.79 -10.47 3.46
C SER A 23 -0.29 -9.43 3.73
N ASP A 24 -0.69 -9.20 4.98
CA ASP A 24 -1.88 -8.39 5.29
C ASP A 24 -1.71 -7.57 6.58
N VAL A 25 -0.77 -6.62 6.54
CA VAL A 25 -0.45 -5.76 7.68
C VAL A 25 -1.08 -4.39 7.46
N HIS A 26 -1.92 -3.93 8.39
CA HIS A 26 -2.72 -2.70 8.20
C HIS A 26 -2.13 -1.51 8.97
N PRO A 27 -1.26 -0.68 8.36
CA PRO A 27 -0.88 0.58 8.96
C PRO A 27 -2.05 1.57 8.90
N VAL A 28 -2.23 2.35 9.96
CA VAL A 28 -3.33 3.31 10.13
C VAL A 28 -2.75 4.71 10.35
N PRO A 29 -3.17 5.75 9.59
CA PRO A 29 -2.75 7.12 9.85
C PRO A 29 -3.13 7.57 11.26
N ARG A 30 -2.21 8.28 11.95
CA ARG A 30 -2.56 8.93 13.21
C ARG A 30 -3.63 9.99 12.96
N ARG A 31 -4.37 10.37 14.00
CA ARG A 31 -5.45 11.35 13.89
C ARG A 31 -4.96 12.64 13.22
N GLY A 32 -5.60 12.99 12.09
CA GLY A 32 -5.33 14.22 11.35
C GLY A 32 -4.17 14.15 10.35
N GLU A 33 -3.29 13.15 10.41
CA GLU A 33 -2.11 13.07 9.53
C GLU A 33 -2.48 12.99 8.05
N ILE A 34 -3.46 12.15 7.72
CA ILE A 34 -3.82 11.88 6.32
C ILE A 34 -4.36 13.12 5.62
N THR A 35 -4.97 14.05 6.35
CA THR A 35 -5.67 15.23 5.81
C THR A 35 -4.76 16.08 4.94
N GLN A 36 -3.49 16.24 5.31
CA GLN A 36 -2.55 17.08 4.56
C GLN A 36 -2.21 16.50 3.17
N TYR A 37 -2.31 15.17 3.02
CA TYR A 37 -2.01 14.45 1.78
C TYR A 37 -3.18 14.40 0.81
N ILE A 38 -4.38 14.76 1.25
CA ILE A 38 -5.57 14.78 0.39
C ILE A 38 -5.50 16.04 -0.49
N PRO A 39 -5.56 15.91 -1.83
CA PRO A 39 -5.52 17.06 -2.73
C PRO A 39 -6.81 17.88 -2.64
N GLU A 40 -6.70 19.18 -2.90
CA GLU A 40 -7.88 20.02 -3.15
C GLU A 40 -8.50 19.69 -4.53
N PRO A 41 -9.82 19.84 -4.71
CA PRO A 41 -10.81 20.30 -3.73
C PRO A 41 -11.33 19.19 -2.80
N TRP A 42 -10.91 17.94 -2.96
CA TRP A 42 -11.45 16.78 -2.25
C TRP A 42 -11.27 16.89 -0.73
N ARG A 43 -10.14 17.44 -0.29
CA ARG A 43 -9.89 17.70 1.12
C ARG A 43 -10.96 18.61 1.73
N SER A 44 -11.11 19.83 1.21
CA SER A 44 -12.02 20.82 1.81
C SER A 44 -13.50 20.54 1.53
N LYS A 45 -13.85 20.08 0.33
CA LYS A 45 -15.25 19.97 -0.13
C LYS A 45 -15.87 18.59 0.01
N TYR A 46 -15.09 17.56 0.32
CA TYR A 46 -15.60 16.21 0.48
C TYR A 46 -15.22 15.63 1.84
N PHE A 47 -13.93 15.50 2.16
CA PHE A 47 -13.49 14.82 3.38
C PHE A 47 -13.64 15.64 4.66
N LEU A 48 -13.56 16.97 4.59
CA LEU A 48 -13.67 17.86 5.76
C LEU A 48 -15.05 18.54 5.89
N ASP A 49 -15.94 18.39 4.92
CA ASP A 49 -17.26 19.06 4.91
C ASP A 49 -18.29 18.39 5.84
N HIS A 50 -18.02 17.16 6.30
CA HIS A 50 -18.91 16.42 7.18
C HIS A 50 -18.16 15.47 8.10
N LYS A 51 -18.81 15.06 9.19
CA LYS A 51 -18.30 13.98 10.05
C LYS A 51 -18.57 12.65 9.38
N VAL A 52 -17.57 11.79 9.38
CA VAL A 52 -17.66 10.40 8.91
C VAL A 52 -17.52 9.45 10.08
N GLY A 53 -18.18 8.30 9.99
CA GLY A 53 -18.05 7.22 10.97
C GLY A 53 -16.67 6.55 10.92
N GLU A 54 -16.53 5.56 11.78
CA GLU A 54 -15.37 4.68 11.85
C GLU A 54 -15.31 3.71 10.63
N LEU A 55 -14.19 2.97 10.49
CA LEU A 55 -13.87 2.16 9.31
C LEU A 55 -14.03 0.64 9.48
N ILE A 56 -14.28 0.20 10.70
CA ILE A 56 -14.49 -1.18 11.12
C ILE A 56 -15.92 -1.57 10.78
N TYR A 57 -16.07 -2.18 9.61
CA TYR A 57 -17.37 -2.47 9.01
C TYR A 57 -18.03 -3.79 9.48
N TYR A 58 -17.40 -4.52 10.40
CA TYR A 58 -17.88 -5.81 10.90
C TYR A 58 -18.13 -5.80 12.41
N ASP A 59 -19.18 -6.50 12.84
CA ASP A 59 -19.58 -6.62 14.25
C ASP A 59 -18.74 -7.69 14.94
N ALA A 60 -17.50 -7.34 15.30
CA ALA A 60 -16.63 -8.24 16.04
C ALA A 60 -17.13 -8.39 17.49
N PRO A 61 -17.10 -9.60 18.07
CA PRO A 61 -17.57 -9.83 19.44
C PRO A 61 -16.94 -8.91 20.51
N ASP A 62 -15.71 -8.45 20.31
CA ASP A 62 -14.95 -7.57 21.20
C ASP A 62 -14.90 -6.11 20.72
N TYR A 63 -15.63 -5.76 19.65
CA TYR A 63 -15.61 -4.42 19.06
C TYR A 63 -15.89 -3.31 20.08
N ALA A 64 -16.90 -3.51 20.92
CA ALA A 64 -17.29 -2.55 21.96
C ALA A 64 -16.22 -2.32 23.04
N HIS A 65 -15.25 -3.23 23.18
CA HIS A 65 -14.21 -3.16 24.21
C HIS A 65 -12.87 -2.68 23.66
N SER A 66 -12.44 -3.24 22.52
CA SER A 66 -11.09 -3.02 21.97
C SER A 66 -11.09 -2.86 20.45
N PHE A 67 -12.23 -2.55 19.83
CA PHE A 67 -12.33 -2.34 18.37
C PHE A 67 -11.83 -3.54 17.54
N ALA A 68 -12.03 -4.77 18.03
CA ALA A 68 -11.50 -5.99 17.42
C ALA A 68 -9.97 -6.09 17.40
N MET A 69 -9.28 -5.31 18.23
CA MET A 69 -7.82 -5.28 18.31
C MET A 69 -7.32 -5.95 19.59
N ARG A 70 -6.11 -6.50 19.51
CA ARG A 70 -5.37 -6.94 20.71
C ARG A 70 -5.12 -5.74 21.63
N VAL A 71 -5.43 -5.87 22.92
CA VAL A 71 -5.32 -4.76 23.89
C VAL A 71 -3.92 -4.18 24.03
N ASP A 72 -2.87 -4.97 23.78
CA ASP A 72 -1.48 -4.53 23.84
C ASP A 72 -0.98 -3.89 22.53
N THR A 73 -1.85 -3.72 21.53
CA THR A 73 -1.52 -3.06 20.25
C THR A 73 -1.84 -1.57 20.24
N PHE A 74 -2.46 -1.05 21.30
CA PHE A 74 -2.74 0.38 21.47
C PHE A 74 -1.47 1.13 21.93
N PRO A 75 -0.98 2.12 21.17
CA PRO A 75 0.17 2.91 21.59
C PRO A 75 -0.11 3.73 22.86
N PRO A 76 0.92 4.03 23.69
CA PRO A 76 0.76 4.78 24.94
C PRO A 76 0.24 6.21 24.78
N ASP A 77 0.35 6.80 23.58
CA ASP A 77 -0.16 8.12 23.25
C ASP A 77 -1.66 8.14 22.89
N GLY A 78 -2.32 6.97 22.93
CA GLY A 78 -3.74 6.82 22.68
C GLY A 78 -4.13 6.95 21.21
N GLU A 79 -3.20 6.81 20.27
CA GLU A 79 -3.53 6.57 18.86
C GLU A 79 -4.06 5.13 18.64
N PHE A 80 -4.48 4.83 17.42
CA PHE A 80 -5.10 3.54 17.08
C PHE A 80 -4.04 2.45 16.78
N PRO A 81 -4.31 1.17 17.04
CA PRO A 81 -3.43 0.08 16.63
C PRO A 81 -3.01 0.16 15.16
N GLY A 82 -1.72 -0.07 14.89
CA GLY A 82 -1.16 0.09 13.55
C GLY A 82 -0.76 1.52 13.18
N SER A 83 -0.75 2.48 14.12
CA SER A 83 -0.30 3.86 13.83
C SER A 83 1.16 4.16 14.17
N ASP A 84 1.89 3.19 14.71
CA ASP A 84 3.26 3.34 15.19
C ASP A 84 4.17 2.28 14.52
N PRO A 85 5.04 2.69 13.58
CA PRO A 85 5.96 1.78 12.87
C PRO A 85 6.91 1.03 13.79
N ASP A 86 7.42 1.64 14.86
CA ASP A 86 8.36 1.02 15.79
C ASP A 86 7.67 -0.05 16.64
N MET A 87 6.45 0.27 17.09
CA MET A 87 5.62 -0.68 17.82
C MET A 87 5.23 -1.87 16.94
N ALA A 88 4.83 -1.61 15.69
CA ALA A 88 4.51 -2.65 14.71
C ALA A 88 5.75 -3.51 14.39
N PHE A 89 6.93 -2.90 14.21
CA PHE A 89 8.19 -3.61 14.01
C PHE A 89 8.49 -4.57 15.16
N ARG A 90 8.41 -4.07 16.40
CA ARG A 90 8.63 -4.90 17.59
C ARG A 90 7.65 -6.07 17.65
N GLN A 91 6.35 -5.81 17.52
CA GLN A 91 5.33 -6.84 17.69
C GLN A 91 5.34 -7.87 16.56
N LEU A 92 5.43 -7.42 15.31
CA LEU A 92 5.26 -8.29 14.14
C LEU A 92 6.58 -8.95 13.70
N ILE A 93 7.66 -8.19 13.62
CA ILE A 93 8.94 -8.70 13.11
C ILE A 93 9.73 -9.36 14.24
N MET A 94 9.92 -8.65 15.36
CA MET A 94 10.82 -9.12 16.42
C MET A 94 10.19 -10.19 17.31
N GLU A 95 8.93 -9.99 17.72
CA GLU A 95 8.23 -10.89 18.66
C GLU A 95 7.51 -12.02 17.93
N ALA A 96 6.73 -11.73 16.89
CA ALA A 96 5.98 -12.75 16.15
C ALA A 96 6.82 -13.47 15.07
N GLY A 97 7.92 -12.88 14.60
CA GLY A 97 8.90 -13.56 13.74
C GLY A 97 8.62 -13.48 12.24
N SER A 98 7.80 -12.54 11.77
CA SER A 98 7.64 -12.27 10.33
C SER A 98 8.94 -11.70 9.77
N ASP A 99 9.40 -12.22 8.62
CA ASP A 99 10.66 -11.75 8.01
C ASP A 99 10.44 -10.59 7.04
N ILE A 100 9.25 -10.49 6.43
CA ILE A 100 8.79 -9.40 5.56
C ILE A 100 7.30 -9.19 5.83
N ALA A 101 6.87 -7.94 5.75
CA ALA A 101 5.48 -7.56 5.90
C ALA A 101 5.02 -6.69 4.72
N ILE A 102 3.89 -7.07 4.12
CA ILE A 102 3.20 -6.31 3.10
C ILE A 102 2.22 -5.38 3.79
N LEU A 103 2.47 -4.08 3.67
CA LEU A 103 1.65 -3.03 4.23
C LEU A 103 0.46 -2.74 3.32
N GLU A 104 -0.73 -2.85 3.88
CA GLU A 104 -2.02 -2.54 3.27
C GLU A 104 -2.68 -1.41 4.06
N PRO A 105 -2.43 -0.13 3.72
CA PRO A 105 -2.95 1.00 4.50
C PRO A 105 -4.45 0.90 4.76
N GLY A 106 -4.80 0.94 6.04
CA GLY A 106 -6.17 1.05 6.51
C GLY A 106 -6.70 2.44 6.15
N GLY A 107 -7.80 2.49 5.40
CA GLY A 107 -8.31 3.77 4.90
C GLY A 107 -9.74 3.72 4.41
N ARG A 108 -10.33 4.92 4.25
CA ARG A 108 -11.68 5.09 3.71
C ARG A 108 -11.72 4.70 2.25
N THR A 109 -12.76 3.94 1.87
CA THR A 109 -13.13 3.68 0.48
C THR A 109 -14.39 4.50 0.16
N PRO A 110 -14.25 5.78 -0.24
CA PRO A 110 -15.39 6.59 -0.59
C PRO A 110 -16.08 6.04 -1.84
N ARG A 111 -17.39 6.29 -1.97
CA ARG A 111 -18.20 5.76 -3.08
C ARG A 111 -18.06 6.57 -4.38
N LEU A 112 -17.47 7.76 -4.31
CA LEU A 112 -17.22 8.59 -5.49
C LEU A 112 -15.83 8.23 -6.05
N PRO A 113 -15.72 7.79 -7.32
CA PRO A 113 -14.46 7.35 -7.91
C PRO A 113 -13.32 8.36 -7.78
N GLU A 114 -13.59 9.64 -8.01
CA GLU A 114 -12.57 10.68 -7.98
C GLU A 114 -12.14 11.02 -6.54
N ALA A 115 -13.07 10.92 -5.58
CA ALA A 115 -12.74 11.02 -4.17
C ALA A 115 -11.90 9.82 -3.70
N HIS A 116 -12.19 8.64 -4.23
CA HIS A 116 -11.41 7.43 -3.96
C HIS A 116 -10.00 7.59 -4.49
N GLN A 117 -9.86 8.01 -5.75
CA GLN A 117 -8.56 8.28 -6.36
C GLN A 117 -7.73 9.31 -5.56
N ALA A 118 -8.37 10.39 -5.10
CA ALA A 118 -7.73 11.39 -4.25
C ALA A 118 -7.25 10.79 -2.91
N TYR A 119 -8.03 9.92 -2.30
CA TYR A 119 -7.70 9.29 -1.03
C TYR A 119 -6.65 8.19 -1.18
N SER A 120 -6.71 7.37 -2.24
CA SER A 120 -5.66 6.40 -2.58
C SER A 120 -4.33 7.10 -2.80
N THR A 121 -4.33 8.23 -3.51
CA THR A 121 -3.12 9.08 -3.67
C THR A 121 -2.60 9.55 -2.32
N ALA A 122 -3.48 10.01 -1.43
CA ALA A 122 -3.12 10.46 -0.09
C ALA A 122 -2.49 9.34 0.76
N LEU A 123 -3.08 8.14 0.75
CA LEU A 123 -2.57 6.96 1.47
C LEU A 123 -1.21 6.54 0.93
N ASN A 124 -1.00 6.55 -0.38
CA ASN A 124 0.29 6.20 -0.98
C ASN A 124 1.39 7.18 -0.55
N HIS A 125 1.11 8.49 -0.55
CA HIS A 125 2.07 9.48 -0.08
C HIS A 125 2.34 9.39 1.43
N TRP A 126 1.29 9.22 2.24
CA TRP A 126 1.42 9.03 3.67
C TRP A 126 2.25 7.78 4.00
N GLN A 127 1.94 6.64 3.38
CA GLN A 127 2.68 5.40 3.59
C GLN A 127 4.17 5.56 3.20
N ALA A 128 4.44 6.22 2.07
CA ALA A 128 5.81 6.49 1.66
C ALA A 128 6.59 7.33 2.69
N ASN A 129 5.92 8.31 3.31
CA ASN A 129 6.56 9.29 4.20
C ASN A 129 6.59 8.91 5.68
N HIS A 130 5.80 7.91 6.09
CA HIS A 130 5.65 7.53 7.50
C HIS A 130 5.96 6.06 7.78
N TRP A 131 6.06 5.22 6.75
CA TRP A 131 6.34 3.79 6.90
C TRP A 131 7.51 3.31 6.05
N LEU A 132 7.64 3.81 4.81
CA LEU A 132 8.66 3.36 3.86
C LEU A 132 9.86 4.30 3.75
N ASP A 133 9.88 5.38 4.53
CA ASP A 133 11.00 6.31 4.57
C ASP A 133 12.25 5.67 5.21
N SER A 134 13.40 6.35 5.09
CA SER A 134 14.67 5.83 5.59
C SER A 134 14.74 5.71 7.11
N HIS A 135 13.93 6.47 7.85
CA HIS A 135 13.88 6.44 9.30
C HIS A 135 13.04 5.27 9.81
N ASN A 136 11.85 5.04 9.24
CA ASN A 136 10.90 4.01 9.68
C ASN A 136 11.11 2.64 9.01
N ASN A 137 11.82 2.58 7.87
CA ASN A 137 12.13 1.33 7.16
C ASN A 137 13.64 1.09 7.00
N TRP A 138 14.47 1.58 7.93
CA TRP A 138 15.92 1.34 7.94
C TRP A 138 16.27 -0.16 7.86
N HIS A 139 15.41 -1.00 8.44
CA HIS A 139 15.54 -2.46 8.47
C HIS A 139 15.07 -3.15 7.16
N GLN A 140 14.45 -2.41 6.24
CA GLN A 140 13.97 -2.88 4.93
C GLN A 140 13.04 -4.11 5.02
N ARG A 141 12.17 -4.15 6.04
CA ARG A 141 11.23 -5.27 6.27
C ARG A 141 9.82 -4.94 5.80
N TRP A 142 9.52 -3.66 5.63
CA TRP A 142 8.24 -3.20 5.09
C TRP A 142 8.25 -3.18 3.56
N ARG A 143 7.14 -3.61 2.97
CA ARG A 143 6.85 -3.53 1.54
C ARG A 143 5.47 -2.94 1.39
N GLY A 144 5.35 -1.79 0.72
CA GLY A 144 4.06 -1.14 0.61
C GLY A 144 3.22 -1.65 -0.53
N SER A 145 1.94 -1.93 -0.29
CA SER A 145 0.96 -2.04 -1.36
C SER A 145 0.57 -0.64 -1.86
N ILE A 146 0.24 -0.54 -3.14
CA ILE A 146 -0.25 0.68 -3.75
C ILE A 146 -1.77 0.68 -3.71
N CYS A 147 -2.35 1.68 -3.05
CA CYS A 147 -3.77 1.95 -3.11
C CYS A 147 -4.13 2.51 -4.49
N ALA A 148 -5.19 2.00 -5.11
CA ALA A 148 -5.70 2.47 -6.39
C ALA A 148 -7.24 2.43 -6.41
N ALA A 149 -7.87 3.43 -7.03
CA ALA A 149 -9.30 3.41 -7.29
C ALA A 149 -9.58 2.58 -8.56
N VAL A 150 -9.87 1.29 -8.37
CA VAL A 150 -10.04 0.34 -9.48
C VAL A 150 -11.25 0.65 -10.37
N GLU A 151 -12.24 1.36 -9.84
CA GLU A 151 -13.41 1.82 -10.58
C GLU A 151 -13.09 2.99 -11.52
N ASP A 152 -11.95 3.68 -11.33
CA ASP A 152 -11.45 4.73 -12.23
C ASP A 152 -10.02 4.41 -12.72
N PRO A 153 -9.84 3.40 -13.59
CA PRO A 153 -8.53 2.99 -14.09
C PRO A 153 -7.84 4.04 -14.97
N ARG A 154 -8.57 5.11 -15.35
CA ARG A 154 -8.05 6.22 -16.16
C ARG A 154 -7.85 7.49 -15.32
N GLY A 155 -8.18 7.45 -14.04
CA GLY A 155 -8.04 8.54 -13.10
C GLY A 155 -6.57 8.89 -12.95
N ARG A 156 -6.11 9.89 -13.71
CA ARG A 156 -4.79 10.48 -13.47
C ARG A 156 -4.87 11.30 -12.18
N PRO A 157 -3.86 11.21 -11.29
CA PRO A 157 -3.72 12.17 -10.20
C PRO A 157 -3.68 13.58 -10.80
N GLY A 158 -4.76 14.35 -10.64
CA GLY A 158 -4.80 15.77 -10.98
C GLY A 158 -5.67 16.21 -12.17
N ASP A 159 -6.39 15.34 -12.87
CA ASP A 159 -7.13 15.79 -14.06
C ASP A 159 -8.53 15.17 -14.22
N ARG A 160 -9.49 15.73 -13.48
CA ARG A 160 -10.84 16.03 -13.98
C ARG A 160 -11.65 16.81 -12.94
N GLY A 161 -12.15 17.97 -13.37
CA GLY A 161 -13.03 18.83 -12.58
C GLY A 161 -14.35 18.15 -12.23
N VAL A 162 -14.84 18.51 -11.03
CA VAL A 162 -16.10 18.08 -10.42
C VAL A 162 -17.26 18.12 -11.42
N GLY A 163 -17.63 16.95 -11.94
CA GLY A 163 -18.76 16.76 -12.84
C GLY A 163 -19.69 15.66 -12.31
N ARG A 164 -20.88 16.06 -11.84
CA ARG A 164 -21.98 15.17 -11.44
C ARG A 164 -22.32 14.14 -12.53
N ALA A 165 -22.44 12.85 -12.17
CA ALA A 165 -23.48 11.91 -12.65
C ALA A 165 -23.40 10.55 -11.87
N PRO A 166 -24.27 9.55 -12.12
CA PRO A 166 -25.34 9.13 -11.22
C PRO A 166 -25.06 7.83 -10.45
N LEU A 167 -25.79 7.67 -9.35
CA LEU A 167 -25.79 6.50 -8.47
C LEU A 167 -26.24 5.23 -9.21
N HIS A 168 -25.36 4.22 -9.27
CA HIS A 168 -25.78 2.82 -9.26
C HIS A 168 -24.81 1.98 -8.41
N GLY A 169 -25.40 1.14 -7.56
CA GLY A 169 -24.69 0.34 -6.58
C GLY A 169 -23.92 -0.81 -7.21
N ALA A 170 -22.74 -1.07 -6.65
CA ALA A 170 -22.09 -2.36 -6.68
C ALA A 170 -21.38 -2.58 -5.33
N GLY A 171 -21.31 -3.85 -4.93
CA GLY A 171 -20.94 -4.32 -3.60
C GLY A 171 -19.49 -4.06 -3.22
N ALA A 172 -19.22 -4.26 -1.93
CA ALA A 172 -17.90 -4.21 -1.34
C ALA A 172 -17.04 -5.35 -1.90
N ASP A 173 -16.33 -5.07 -2.99
CA ASP A 173 -15.12 -5.80 -3.32
C ASP A 173 -14.01 -4.76 -3.36
N GLN A 174 -13.10 -4.84 -2.39
CA GLN A 174 -11.91 -4.00 -2.34
C GLN A 174 -10.98 -4.50 -3.45
N GLY A 175 -11.30 -4.19 -4.71
CA GLY A 175 -10.38 -4.42 -5.80
C GLY A 175 -9.16 -3.55 -5.54
N ARG A 176 -8.10 -4.15 -5.01
CA ARG A 176 -6.80 -3.52 -4.78
C ARG A 176 -5.82 -4.16 -5.75
N ALA A 177 -5.20 -3.36 -6.59
CA ALA A 177 -4.11 -3.83 -7.42
C ALA A 177 -2.82 -3.81 -6.57
N ALA A 178 -2.39 -4.96 -6.06
CA ALA A 178 -1.15 -5.08 -5.32
C ALA A 178 0.05 -4.90 -6.27
N ALA A 179 0.60 -3.69 -6.31
CA ALA A 179 1.98 -3.46 -6.74
C ALA A 179 2.80 -3.14 -5.49
N VAL A 180 3.93 -3.82 -5.32
CA VAL A 180 4.83 -3.60 -4.18
C VAL A 180 5.73 -2.40 -4.48
N MET A 181 5.63 -1.36 -3.65
CA MET A 181 6.62 -0.29 -3.64
C MET A 181 7.92 -0.84 -3.03
N GLY A 182 8.95 -0.97 -3.86
CA GLY A 182 10.31 -1.27 -3.41
C GLY A 182 11.04 -0.01 -2.94
N SER A 183 12.23 -0.18 -2.36
CA SER A 183 13.17 0.92 -2.13
C SER A 183 13.32 1.76 -3.41
N PRO A 184 13.57 3.09 -3.29
CA PRO A 184 13.65 4.00 -4.44
C PRO A 184 14.66 3.59 -5.53
N ASP A 185 15.59 2.68 -5.22
CA ASP A 185 16.59 2.13 -6.16
C ASP A 185 16.11 0.93 -7.00
N VAL A 186 14.88 0.46 -6.82
CA VAL A 186 14.32 -0.67 -7.58
C VAL A 186 13.11 -0.19 -8.37
N GLN A 187 13.30 0.00 -9.67
CA GLN A 187 12.20 0.29 -10.59
C GLN A 187 11.19 -0.86 -10.62
N PRO A 188 9.88 -0.58 -10.59
CA PRO A 188 8.86 -1.61 -10.74
C PRO A 188 8.87 -2.11 -12.19
N HIS A 189 9.21 -3.38 -12.39
CA HIS A 189 8.93 -4.09 -13.63
C HIS A 189 7.42 -4.39 -13.69
N LEU A 190 6.66 -3.51 -14.35
CA LEU A 190 5.31 -3.85 -14.78
C LEU A 190 5.44 -4.92 -15.89
N GLY A 191 5.04 -6.14 -15.58
CA GLY A 191 5.02 -7.27 -16.52
C GLY A 191 4.04 -7.02 -17.67
N GLY A 192 4.50 -6.30 -18.69
CA GLY A 192 3.85 -6.16 -19.97
C GLY A 192 3.90 -7.50 -20.72
N ARG A 193 2.73 -7.92 -21.21
CA ARG A 193 2.50 -9.12 -22.01
C ARG A 193 3.47 -9.17 -23.20
N ASP A 194 4.32 -10.18 -23.25
CA ASP A 194 4.80 -10.73 -24.51
C ASP A 194 5.06 -12.23 -24.37
N GLN A 195 3.99 -13.02 -24.50
CA GLN A 195 4.11 -14.44 -24.79
C GLN A 195 4.47 -14.59 -26.28
N ALA A 196 5.76 -14.49 -26.60
CA ALA A 196 6.28 -14.92 -27.89
C ALA A 196 6.61 -16.42 -27.82
N ARG A 197 5.81 -17.19 -28.55
CA ARG A 197 5.97 -18.63 -28.83
C ARG A 197 7.38 -18.92 -29.34
N HIS A 198 8.10 -19.83 -28.68
CA HIS A 198 9.15 -20.61 -29.33
C HIS A 198 8.78 -22.10 -29.27
N HIS A 199 8.24 -22.58 -30.38
CA HIS A 199 8.21 -24.00 -30.70
C HIS A 199 9.66 -24.53 -30.69
N ARG A 200 9.94 -25.51 -29.83
CA ARG A 200 11.10 -26.39 -29.98
C ARG A 200 10.76 -27.44 -31.03
N GLU A 201 11.39 -27.35 -32.20
CA GLU A 201 11.53 -28.50 -33.09
C GLU A 201 12.58 -29.44 -32.47
N LEU A 202 12.15 -30.66 -32.16
CA LEU A 202 13.03 -31.76 -31.81
C LEU A 202 13.49 -32.41 -33.14
N SER A 203 14.80 -32.45 -33.40
CA SER A 203 15.35 -33.32 -34.45
C SER A 203 15.24 -34.79 -34.01
N PRO A 204 14.84 -35.71 -34.90
CA PRO A 204 14.68 -37.11 -34.55
C PRO A 204 16.04 -37.81 -34.47
N VAL A 205 16.16 -38.71 -33.50
CA VAL A 205 17.21 -39.72 -33.42
C VAL A 205 16.73 -40.93 -34.20
N ALA A 206 17.57 -41.36 -35.16
CA ALA A 206 17.62 -42.61 -35.94
C ALA A 206 17.52 -42.37 -37.46
#